data_AF-A0A7G6WUW9-F1
#
_entry.id   AF-A0A7G6WUW9-F1
#
_cell.length_a   1.000
_cell.length_b   1.000
_cell.length_c   1.000
_cell.angle_alpha   90.00
_cell.angle_beta   90.00
_cell.angle_gamma   90.00
#
_symmetry.space_group_name_H-M   'P 1'
#
loop_
_entity.id
_entity.type
_entity.pdbx_description
1 polymer ?
#
loop_
_entity_poly.entity_id
_entity_poly.type
_entity_poly.pdbx_seq_one_letter_code
_entity_poly.pdbx_strand_id
1 'polypeptide(L)'
;MGGLGGRPGREPQHRRRSHRRHGHRRPGRQRTDRELRHPVRRLAGKPDIAAPGDHIVAARAAGVPLDPFAVNSSYAELPGTSMAAPRVTGAAALLAQLHPTWKAAELKSALMGSALELEGVGVFAQGAGRVDVSRAIKQPVTAYPSSLNLGLRSYPHTDDKPITKQVTYRNDSSKLSPWRWNCSRPESSSSARPRCESRLMAPRRSMSPPTPPATPRKARTAAG
;
A
#
# COMPACT_ATOMS: atom_id res chain seq x y z
N MET A 1 35.12 -44.25 -72.03
CA MET A 1 34.46 -45.58 -72.07
C MET A 1 34.78 -46.27 -70.76
N GLY A 2 33.88 -46.63 -69.84
CA GLY A 2 32.43 -46.84 -69.91
C GLY A 2 32.13 -48.27 -69.40
N GLY A 3 31.34 -48.41 -68.32
CA GLY A 3 30.76 -49.68 -67.81
C GLY A 3 31.13 -49.96 -66.34
N LEU A 4 30.34 -49.66 -65.30
CA LEU A 4 28.95 -49.99 -64.89
C LEU A 4 28.79 -51.30 -64.09
N GLY A 5 28.20 -51.14 -62.89
CA GLY A 5 27.43 -52.16 -62.14
C GLY A 5 28.13 -52.72 -60.90
N GLY A 6 27.56 -52.77 -59.69
CA GLY A 6 26.26 -52.38 -59.17
C GLY A 6 25.96 -53.09 -57.82
N ARG A 7 25.44 -52.32 -56.85
CA ARG A 7 24.37 -52.68 -55.86
C ARG A 7 24.67 -53.72 -54.73
N PRO A 8 23.81 -53.87 -53.68
CA PRO A 8 24.01 -53.19 -52.37
C PRO A 8 23.94 -54.14 -51.14
N GLY A 9 24.64 -53.80 -50.06
CA GLY A 9 24.62 -54.57 -48.80
C GLY A 9 23.79 -53.92 -47.69
N ARG A 10 22.67 -54.57 -47.38
CA ARG A 10 21.61 -54.25 -46.41
C ARG A 10 22.03 -53.74 -45.02
N GLU A 11 21.24 -52.76 -44.56
CA GLU A 11 20.99 -52.31 -43.19
C GLU A 11 20.46 -53.43 -42.27
N PRO A 12 20.86 -53.43 -40.99
CA PRO A 12 19.97 -53.82 -39.90
C PRO A 12 19.68 -52.63 -38.97
N GLN A 13 18.39 -52.39 -38.81
CA GLN A 13 17.77 -51.42 -37.93
C GLN A 13 18.19 -51.65 -36.47
N HIS A 14 18.89 -50.69 -35.86
CA HIS A 14 18.95 -50.57 -34.41
C HIS A 14 18.05 -49.44 -33.91
N ARG A 15 17.10 -49.88 -33.09
CA ARG A 15 16.06 -49.14 -32.38
C ARG A 15 16.53 -47.84 -31.73
N ARG A 16 15.74 -46.79 -31.97
CA ARG A 16 15.29 -45.73 -31.03
C ARG A 16 16.06 -45.61 -29.71
N ARG A 17 16.74 -44.46 -29.53
CA ARG A 17 16.73 -43.69 -28.26
C ARG A 17 16.94 -42.21 -28.57
N SER A 18 15.83 -41.47 -28.56
CA SER A 18 15.79 -40.01 -28.56
C SER A 18 16.40 -39.49 -27.25
N HIS A 19 17.64 -39.01 -27.31
CA HIS A 19 18.22 -38.26 -26.21
C HIS A 19 17.54 -36.89 -26.12
N ARG A 20 16.57 -36.78 -25.20
CA ARG A 20 16.07 -35.51 -24.66
C ARG A 20 17.26 -34.75 -24.07
N ARG A 21 17.69 -33.65 -24.71
CA ARG A 21 18.63 -32.70 -24.12
C ARG A 21 17.90 -31.90 -23.04
N HIS A 22 18.31 -32.13 -21.79
CA HIS A 22 17.92 -31.35 -20.63
C HIS A 22 18.42 -29.90 -20.77
N GLY A 23 17.54 -28.97 -20.40
CA GLY A 23 17.73 -27.54 -20.61
C GLY A 23 18.75 -26.89 -19.67
N HIS A 24 19.42 -25.87 -20.22
CA HIS A 24 20.09 -24.83 -19.44
C HIS A 24 19.13 -23.64 -19.28
N ARG A 25 18.45 -23.58 -18.13
CA ARG A 25 17.82 -22.33 -17.65
C ARG A 25 18.89 -21.50 -16.94
N ARG A 26 19.06 -20.26 -17.39
CA ARG A 26 19.91 -19.25 -16.74
C ARG A 26 19.44 -19.05 -15.28
N PRO A 27 20.33 -18.99 -14.28
CA PRO A 27 19.94 -18.71 -12.91
C PRO A 27 19.39 -17.28 -12.82
N GLY A 28 18.14 -17.18 -12.40
CA GLY A 28 17.39 -15.94 -12.30
C GLY A 28 17.87 -15.06 -11.15
N ARG A 29 17.61 -13.75 -11.31
CA ARG A 29 17.67 -12.72 -10.28
C ARG A 29 17.09 -13.26 -8.97
N GLN A 30 17.93 -13.34 -7.94
CA GLN A 30 17.46 -13.54 -6.57
C GLN A 30 16.64 -12.32 -6.17
N ARG A 31 15.31 -12.45 -6.27
CA ARG A 31 14.39 -11.57 -5.55
C ARG A 31 14.58 -11.88 -4.08
N THR A 32 15.01 -10.90 -3.31
CA THR A 32 14.98 -10.92 -1.84
C THR A 32 13.53 -10.88 -1.37
N ASP A 33 12.80 -11.97 -1.51
CA ASP A 33 11.50 -12.15 -0.84
C ASP A 33 11.76 -12.44 0.65
N ARG A 34 12.05 -11.38 1.40
CA ARG A 34 11.87 -11.37 2.87
C ARG A 34 10.87 -10.29 3.25
N GLU A 35 9.82 -10.18 2.45
CA GLU A 35 8.63 -9.44 2.83
C GLU A 35 7.67 -10.42 3.51
N LEU A 36 7.36 -10.20 4.79
CA LEU A 36 6.33 -10.97 5.49
C LEU A 36 4.97 -10.72 4.82
N ARG A 37 4.68 -11.45 3.75
CA ARG A 37 3.34 -11.59 3.19
C ARG A 37 2.55 -12.59 4.04
N HIS A 38 2.32 -12.27 5.30
CA HIS A 38 1.32 -12.96 6.09
C HIS A 38 0.01 -12.17 5.97
N PRO A 39 -1.11 -12.80 5.59
CA PRO A 39 -2.41 -12.18 5.78
C PRO A 39 -2.56 -11.93 7.28
N VAL A 40 -2.55 -10.65 7.68
CA VAL A 40 -2.99 -10.27 9.02
C VAL A 40 -4.36 -10.92 9.22
N ARG A 41 -4.56 -11.59 10.37
CA ARG A 41 -5.82 -12.28 10.75
C ARG A 41 -7.06 -11.37 10.74
N ARG A 42 -6.88 -10.07 10.50
CA ARG A 42 -7.90 -9.14 10.04
C ARG A 42 -7.54 -8.74 8.61
N LEU A 43 -8.44 -8.98 7.66
CA LEU A 43 -8.34 -8.67 6.23
C LEU A 43 -8.13 -7.18 5.89
N ALA A 44 -7.61 -6.36 6.80
CA ALA A 44 -7.30 -4.96 6.56
C ALA A 44 -6.20 -4.85 5.50
N GLY A 45 -6.41 -3.98 4.50
CA GLY A 45 -5.42 -3.67 3.49
C GLY A 45 -4.12 -3.22 4.16
N LYS A 46 -3.08 -4.03 4.03
CA LYS A 46 -1.71 -3.75 4.45
C LYS A 46 -0.78 -4.00 3.26
N PRO A 47 0.38 -3.32 3.20
CA PRO A 47 0.85 -2.28 4.13
C PRO A 47 0.02 -0.99 4.08
N ASP A 48 0.17 -0.11 5.07
CA ASP A 48 -0.55 1.18 5.08
C ASP A 48 0.13 2.21 4.15
N ILE A 49 1.46 2.26 4.15
CA ILE A 49 2.27 3.21 3.39
C ILE A 49 3.65 2.59 3.11
N ALA A 50 4.30 2.98 2.02
CA ALA A 50 5.64 2.57 1.64
C ALA A 50 6.67 3.69 1.90
N ALA A 51 7.92 3.31 2.09
CA ALA A 51 9.05 4.24 2.11
C ALA A 51 10.29 3.56 1.54
N PRO A 52 11.33 4.30 1.11
CA PRO A 52 12.57 3.69 0.63
C PRO A 52 13.20 2.85 1.74
N GLY A 53 13.36 1.56 1.47
CA GLY A 53 13.99 0.60 2.39
C GLY A 53 15.14 -0.17 1.76
N ASP A 54 15.44 0.07 0.49
CA ASP A 54 16.52 -0.61 -0.24
C ASP A 54 17.74 0.31 -0.36
N HIS A 55 18.93 -0.27 -0.33
CA HIS A 55 20.20 0.47 -0.41
C HIS A 55 20.30 1.65 0.59
N ILE A 56 19.97 1.41 1.86
CA ILE A 56 19.94 2.44 2.89
C ILE A 56 21.23 2.43 3.70
N VAL A 57 22.05 3.46 3.52
CA VAL A 57 23.23 3.70 4.35
C VAL A 57 22.81 4.30 5.69
N ALA A 58 23.16 3.63 6.78
CA ALA A 58 22.88 4.07 8.14
C ALA A 58 24.06 3.77 9.08
N ALA A 59 24.06 4.45 10.23
CA ALA A 59 25.08 4.24 11.25
C ALA A 59 25.07 2.78 11.74
N ARG A 60 26.26 2.20 11.92
CA ARG A 60 26.46 0.87 12.51
C ARG A 60 27.27 1.00 13.78
N ALA A 61 27.06 0.06 14.71
CA ALA A 61 27.88 -0.04 15.91
C ALA A 61 29.28 -0.58 15.60
N ALA A 62 30.29 -0.08 16.31
CA ALA A 62 31.65 -0.59 16.21
C ALA A 62 31.72 -2.06 16.65
N GLY A 63 32.53 -2.85 15.95
CA GLY A 63 32.71 -4.28 16.26
C GLY A 63 31.57 -5.20 15.81
N VAL A 64 30.52 -4.68 15.16
CA VAL A 64 29.47 -5.52 14.55
C VAL A 64 29.89 -5.91 13.12
N PRO A 65 30.14 -7.19 12.83
CA PRO A 65 30.44 -7.65 11.48
C PRO A 65 29.17 -7.59 10.64
N LEU A 66 29.19 -6.78 9.58
CA LEU A 66 28.07 -6.61 8.66
C LEU A 66 28.48 -6.87 7.20
N ASP A 67 29.60 -7.52 6.94
CA ASP A 67 30.03 -7.82 5.57
C ASP A 67 29.02 -8.75 4.86
N PRO A 68 28.71 -8.52 3.57
CA PRO A 68 29.31 -7.53 2.66
C PRO A 68 28.64 -6.13 2.69
N PHE A 69 27.74 -5.86 3.63
CA PHE A 69 26.97 -4.61 3.74
C PHE A 69 27.74 -3.46 4.40
N ALA A 70 28.93 -3.72 4.94
CA ALA A 70 29.77 -2.68 5.53
C ALA A 70 30.22 -1.68 4.48
N VAL A 71 29.99 -0.39 4.73
CA VAL A 71 30.55 0.70 3.91
C VAL A 71 31.90 1.14 4.50
N ASN A 72 31.96 1.31 5.83
CA ASN A 72 33.18 1.61 6.58
C ASN A 72 33.00 1.20 8.06
N SER A 73 33.90 1.64 8.95
CA SER A 73 33.84 1.31 10.39
C SER A 73 32.54 1.76 11.08
N SER A 74 31.89 2.83 10.61
CA SER A 74 30.74 3.48 11.25
C SER A 74 29.44 3.41 10.46
N TYR A 75 29.44 2.90 9.23
CA TYR A 75 28.25 2.84 8.38
C TYR A 75 28.10 1.50 7.65
N ALA A 76 26.87 1.09 7.44
CA ALA A 76 26.48 -0.06 6.63
C ALA A 76 25.30 0.28 5.73
N GLU A 77 25.23 -0.36 4.56
CA GLU A 77 24.15 -0.23 3.60
C GLU A 77 23.26 -1.48 3.66
N LEU A 78 22.04 -1.33 4.18
CA LEU A 78 21.16 -2.46 4.41
C LEU A 78 19.81 -2.30 3.69
N PRO A 79 19.29 -3.38 3.08
CA PRO A 79 17.93 -3.42 2.59
C PRO A 79 16.94 -3.90 3.66
N GLY A 80 15.69 -3.47 3.58
CA GLY A 80 14.58 -4.04 4.32
C GLY A 80 13.52 -3.04 4.76
N THR A 81 12.34 -3.56 5.10
CA THR A 81 11.25 -2.77 5.70
C THR A 81 11.67 -2.18 7.06
N SER A 82 12.63 -2.81 7.75
CA SER A 82 13.27 -2.25 8.95
C SER A 82 13.97 -0.91 8.70
N MET A 83 14.40 -0.62 7.46
CA MET A 83 15.00 0.67 7.09
C MET A 83 13.96 1.64 6.51
N ALA A 84 12.87 1.13 5.94
CA ALA A 84 11.72 1.94 5.54
C ALA A 84 10.93 2.49 6.75
N ALA A 85 10.74 1.67 7.79
CA ALA A 85 9.98 2.02 8.99
C ALA A 85 10.47 3.30 9.69
N PRO A 86 11.76 3.48 10.03
CA PRO A 86 12.25 4.70 10.68
C PRO A 86 12.10 5.95 9.80
N ARG A 87 12.04 5.83 8.46
CA ARG A 87 11.72 6.97 7.59
C ARG A 87 10.28 7.43 7.76
N VAL A 88 9.33 6.50 7.86
CA VAL A 88 7.93 6.82 8.14
C VAL A 88 7.78 7.38 9.56
N THR A 89 8.52 6.83 10.53
CA THR A 89 8.56 7.37 11.90
C THR A 89 9.06 8.81 11.95
N GLY A 90 10.15 9.13 11.23
CA GLY A 90 10.65 10.50 11.13
C GLY A 90 9.63 11.45 10.50
N ALA A 91 8.95 11.02 9.44
CA ALA A 91 7.86 11.79 8.84
C ALA A 91 6.70 12.04 9.82
N ALA A 92 6.30 11.02 10.58
CA ALA A 92 5.27 11.15 11.61
C ALA A 92 5.69 12.10 12.74
N ALA A 93 6.96 12.06 13.16
CA ALA A 93 7.50 12.95 14.17
C ALA A 93 7.48 14.41 13.73
N LEU A 94 7.85 14.70 12.48
CA LEU A 94 7.75 16.05 11.90
C LEU A 94 6.31 16.57 11.92
N LEU A 95 5.33 15.73 11.53
CA LEU A 95 3.93 16.12 11.60
C LEU A 95 3.43 16.29 13.04
N ALA A 96 3.87 15.45 13.97
CA ALA A 96 3.52 15.57 15.38
C ALA A 96 4.08 16.87 15.99
N GLN A 97 5.28 17.29 15.56
CA GLN A 97 5.85 18.57 15.96
C GLN A 97 5.06 19.76 15.41
N LEU A 98 4.63 19.69 14.14
CA LEU A 98 3.83 20.74 13.50
C LEU A 98 2.39 20.79 14.00
N HIS A 99 1.85 19.65 14.44
CA HIS A 99 0.49 19.50 14.92
C HIS A 99 0.45 18.78 16.28
N PRO A 100 0.84 19.46 17.39
CA PRO A 100 0.97 18.83 18.71
C PRO A 100 -0.32 18.22 19.27
N THR A 101 -1.47 18.64 18.75
CA THR A 101 -2.80 18.16 19.17
C THR A 101 -3.31 16.97 18.35
N TRP A 102 -2.64 16.64 17.24
CA TRP A 102 -3.05 15.50 16.41
C TRP A 102 -2.75 14.18 17.11
N LYS A 103 -3.73 13.28 17.08
CA LYS A 103 -3.61 11.90 17.53
C LYS A 103 -3.03 11.03 16.42
N ALA A 104 -2.64 9.81 16.77
CA ALA A 104 -2.08 8.84 15.85
C ALA A 104 -2.94 8.61 14.58
N ALA A 105 -4.27 8.64 14.71
CA ALA A 105 -5.17 8.47 13.57
C ALA A 105 -5.11 9.64 12.58
N GLU A 106 -4.96 10.88 13.07
CA GLU A 106 -4.83 12.08 12.23
C GLU A 106 -3.46 12.11 11.54
N LEU A 107 -2.39 11.78 12.28
CA LEU A 107 -1.04 11.64 11.70
C LEU A 107 -1.00 10.57 10.61
N LYS A 108 -1.60 9.40 10.87
CA LYS A 108 -1.72 8.31 9.88
C LYS A 108 -2.52 8.75 8.66
N SER A 109 -3.65 9.41 8.87
CA SER A 109 -4.50 9.92 7.79
C SER A 109 -3.79 10.93 6.92
N ALA A 110 -3.06 11.88 7.52
CA ALA A 110 -2.25 12.84 6.80
C ALA A 110 -1.18 12.10 5.97
N LEU A 111 -0.35 11.26 6.58
CA LEU A 111 0.72 10.56 5.86
C LEU A 111 0.21 9.74 4.67
N MET A 112 -0.85 8.95 4.88
CA MET A 112 -1.45 8.13 3.82
C MET A 112 -2.13 9.00 2.75
N GLY A 113 -2.85 10.06 3.15
CA GLY A 113 -3.51 10.98 2.23
C GLY A 113 -2.55 11.82 1.38
N SER A 114 -1.32 12.02 1.85
CA SER A 114 -0.25 12.69 1.09
C SER A 114 0.64 11.77 0.29
N ALA A 115 0.49 10.45 0.42
CA ALA A 115 1.40 9.51 -0.21
C ALA A 115 1.39 9.66 -1.74
N LEU A 116 2.56 9.42 -2.33
CA LEU A 116 2.74 9.37 -3.77
C LEU A 116 2.47 7.94 -4.26
N GLU A 117 1.38 7.76 -5.00
CA GLU A 117 1.07 6.49 -5.64
C GLU A 117 2.16 6.11 -6.66
N LEU A 118 2.66 4.89 -6.56
CA LEU A 118 3.61 4.31 -7.50
C LEU A 118 2.84 3.60 -8.61
N GLU A 119 3.06 4.03 -9.85
CA GLU A 119 2.42 3.45 -11.02
C GLU A 119 2.73 1.94 -11.14
N GLY A 120 1.70 1.16 -11.49
CA GLY A 120 1.84 -0.29 -11.68
C GLY A 120 2.03 -1.10 -10.39
N VAL A 121 2.01 -0.48 -9.21
CA VAL A 121 2.14 -1.19 -7.92
C VAL A 121 0.77 -1.32 -7.25
N GLY A 122 0.37 -2.53 -6.88
CA GLY A 122 -0.92 -2.76 -6.22
C GLY A 122 -0.97 -2.24 -4.79
N VAL A 123 -2.17 -1.90 -4.30
CA VAL A 123 -2.40 -1.42 -2.92
C VAL A 123 -1.91 -2.39 -1.84
N PHE A 124 -1.88 -3.70 -2.13
CA PHE A 124 -1.36 -4.72 -1.21
C PHE A 124 0.18 -4.80 -1.17
N ALA A 125 0.87 -4.01 -1.99
CA ALA A 125 2.33 -3.89 -1.99
C ALA A 125 2.80 -2.49 -1.51
N GLN A 126 2.12 -1.42 -1.91
CA GLN A 126 2.51 -0.04 -1.54
C GLN A 126 1.62 0.64 -0.49
N GLY A 127 0.47 0.05 -0.16
CA GLY A 127 -0.55 0.74 0.63
C GLY A 127 -1.12 1.95 -0.10
N ALA A 128 -1.17 3.09 0.58
CA ALA A 128 -1.56 4.36 -0.01
C ALA A 128 -0.50 4.94 -0.98
N GLY A 129 0.74 4.43 -0.95
CA GLY A 129 1.85 4.91 -1.78
C GLY A 129 3.12 5.18 -1.00
N ARG A 130 4.12 5.77 -1.65
CA ARG A 130 5.39 6.19 -1.03
C ARG A 130 5.19 7.45 -0.20
N VAL A 131 5.75 7.48 1.00
CA VAL A 131 5.73 8.65 1.90
C VAL A 131 6.26 9.91 1.20
N ASP A 132 5.54 11.02 1.35
CA ASP A 132 5.91 12.34 0.85
C ASP A 132 5.66 13.37 1.96
N VAL A 133 6.72 13.73 2.68
CA VAL A 133 6.66 14.65 3.82
C VAL A 133 6.33 16.07 3.36
N SER A 134 6.86 16.49 2.21
CA SER A 134 6.63 17.83 1.65
C SER A 134 5.16 18.07 1.35
N ARG A 135 4.48 17.06 0.79
CA ARG A 135 3.04 17.11 0.57
C ARG A 135 2.26 16.95 1.88
N ALA A 136 2.73 16.09 2.80
CA ALA A 136 2.07 15.86 4.10
C ALA A 136 1.94 17.14 4.94
N ILE A 137 2.97 17.99 4.94
CA ILE A 137 3.01 19.24 5.70
C ILE A 137 2.11 20.32 5.07
N LYS A 138 1.90 20.29 3.75
CA LYS A 138 1.20 21.35 3.02
C LYS A 138 -0.27 21.04 2.77
N GLN A 139 -0.68 19.78 2.79
CA GLN A 139 -2.05 19.40 2.48
C GLN A 139 -3.00 19.85 3.59
N PRO A 140 -4.08 20.57 3.28
CA PRO A 140 -5.04 21.00 4.29
C PRO A 140 -6.18 19.98 4.50
N VAL A 141 -6.29 18.97 3.63
CA VAL A 141 -7.39 18.01 3.64
C VAL A 141 -6.90 16.62 4.03
N THR A 142 -7.58 16.00 4.99
CA THR A 142 -7.34 14.63 5.46
C THR A 142 -8.62 13.80 5.37
N ALA A 143 -8.49 12.48 5.19
CA ALA A 143 -9.62 11.56 5.00
C ALA A 143 -9.68 10.48 6.09
N TYR A 144 -10.86 10.20 6.61
CA TYR A 144 -11.09 9.21 7.67
C TYR A 144 -12.26 8.27 7.34
N PRO A 145 -12.08 6.94 7.40
CA PRO A 145 -10.82 6.24 7.63
C PRO A 145 -9.85 6.42 6.45
N SER A 146 -8.54 6.34 6.71
CA SER A 146 -7.50 6.54 5.69
C SER A 146 -7.33 5.34 4.73
N SER A 147 -7.93 4.21 5.06
CA SER A 147 -7.99 3.00 4.24
C SER A 147 -9.35 2.34 4.40
N LEU A 148 -9.89 1.80 3.31
CA LEU A 148 -11.13 1.03 3.31
C LEU A 148 -10.85 -0.44 3.05
N ASN A 149 -11.50 -1.30 3.83
CA ASN A 149 -11.58 -2.72 3.55
C ASN A 149 -13.00 -3.04 3.10
N LEU A 150 -13.13 -3.52 1.86
CA LEU A 150 -14.41 -3.92 1.26
C LEU A 150 -14.67 -5.43 1.38
N GLY A 151 -13.82 -6.16 2.09
CA GLY A 151 -13.91 -7.61 2.25
C GLY A 151 -13.36 -8.39 1.06
N LEU A 152 -13.23 -9.70 1.23
CA LEU A 152 -12.90 -10.62 0.14
C LEU A 152 -14.16 -10.90 -0.68
N ARG A 153 -13.98 -11.01 -1.99
CA ARG A 153 -15.01 -11.49 -2.93
C ARG A 153 -14.50 -12.75 -3.59
N SER A 154 -15.30 -13.81 -3.48
CA SER A 154 -14.98 -15.08 -4.09
C SER A 154 -15.25 -15.03 -5.58
N TYR A 155 -14.29 -15.50 -6.36
CA TYR A 155 -14.53 -15.83 -7.77
C TYR A 155 -15.68 -16.86 -7.84
N PRO A 156 -16.62 -16.79 -8.80
CA PRO A 156 -16.61 -15.99 -10.04
C PRO A 156 -17.32 -14.61 -9.98
N HIS A 157 -17.61 -14.07 -8.80
CA HIS A 157 -18.26 -12.76 -8.62
C HIS A 157 -19.70 -12.66 -9.18
N THR A 158 -20.39 -13.78 -9.37
CA THR A 158 -21.71 -13.82 -10.03
C THR A 158 -22.86 -13.27 -9.17
N ASP A 159 -22.65 -13.10 -7.88
CA ASP A 159 -23.65 -12.71 -6.88
C ASP A 159 -23.15 -11.59 -5.93
N ASP A 160 -22.12 -10.85 -6.33
CA ASP A 160 -21.50 -9.80 -5.52
C ASP A 160 -22.49 -8.66 -5.20
N LYS A 161 -22.94 -8.57 -3.95
CA LYS A 161 -23.73 -7.44 -3.46
C LYS A 161 -22.84 -6.19 -3.28
N PRO A 162 -23.28 -5.00 -3.70
CA PRO A 162 -22.55 -3.76 -3.47
C PRO A 162 -22.28 -3.53 -1.97
N ILE A 163 -21.04 -3.15 -1.63
CA ILE A 163 -20.70 -2.67 -0.28
C ILE A 163 -20.47 -1.17 -0.36
N THR A 164 -21.20 -0.44 0.47
CA THR A 164 -21.00 0.99 0.67
C THR A 164 -20.26 1.23 1.99
N LYS A 165 -19.22 2.06 1.94
CA LYS A 165 -18.50 2.55 3.13
C LYS A 165 -18.45 4.07 3.06
N GLN A 166 -18.58 4.72 4.21
CA GLN A 166 -18.46 6.18 4.31
C GLN A 166 -17.00 6.58 4.53
N VAL A 167 -16.61 7.69 3.90
CA VAL A 167 -15.33 8.37 4.12
C VAL A 167 -15.63 9.83 4.45
N THR A 168 -15.11 10.29 5.58
CA THR A 168 -15.22 11.67 6.04
C THR A 168 -13.96 12.43 5.66
N TYR A 169 -14.12 13.60 5.06
CA TYR A 169 -13.01 14.51 4.79
C TYR A 169 -13.01 15.64 5.80
N ARG A 170 -11.82 16.03 6.25
CA ARG A 170 -11.59 17.17 7.14
C ARG A 170 -10.67 18.15 6.43
N ASN A 171 -11.12 19.38 6.29
CA ASN A 171 -10.31 20.49 5.78
C ASN A 171 -9.94 21.39 6.97
N ASP A 172 -8.65 21.46 7.29
CA ASP A 172 -8.12 22.27 8.39
C ASP A 172 -7.73 23.69 7.94
N SER A 173 -7.90 24.02 6.67
CA SER A 173 -7.68 25.38 6.17
C SER A 173 -8.91 26.27 6.28
N SER A 174 -8.68 27.58 6.33
CA SER A 174 -9.70 28.62 6.22
C SER A 174 -10.22 28.81 4.79
N LYS A 175 -9.68 28.08 3.81
CA LYS A 175 -10.03 28.20 2.40
C LYS A 175 -10.87 27.00 1.96
N LEU A 176 -11.86 27.24 1.10
CA LEU A 176 -12.55 26.17 0.40
C LEU A 176 -11.57 25.55 -0.60
N SER A 177 -11.35 24.26 -0.47
CA SER A 177 -10.54 23.47 -1.41
C SER A 177 -11.50 22.73 -2.35
N PRO A 178 -11.61 23.09 -3.65
CA PRO A 178 -12.37 22.29 -4.59
C PRO A 178 -11.66 20.94 -4.80
N TRP A 179 -12.36 19.83 -4.62
CA TRP A 179 -11.82 18.48 -4.80
C TRP A 179 -12.59 17.71 -5.87
N ARG A 180 -11.87 16.83 -6.58
CA ARG A 180 -12.43 15.84 -7.50
C ARG A 180 -12.06 14.45 -6.99
N TRP A 181 -12.99 13.52 -7.13
CA TRP A 181 -12.79 12.15 -6.75
C TRP A 181 -12.34 11.38 -7.98
N ASN A 182 -11.19 10.72 -7.88
CA ASN A 182 -10.75 9.78 -8.90
C ASN A 182 -10.75 8.39 -8.27
N CYS A 183 -11.58 7.49 -8.82
CA CYS A 183 -11.68 6.12 -8.37
C CYS A 183 -11.20 5.22 -9.49
N SER A 184 -9.92 4.87 -9.42
CA SER A 184 -9.25 3.97 -10.33
C SER A 184 -9.33 2.53 -9.83
N ARG A 185 -9.12 1.59 -10.75
CA ARG A 185 -9.02 0.16 -10.48
C ARG A 185 -7.75 -0.35 -11.14
N PRO A 186 -6.93 -1.17 -10.48
CA PRO A 186 -5.86 -1.87 -11.17
C PRO A 186 -6.48 -2.83 -12.20
N GLU A 187 -5.98 -2.73 -13.44
CA GLU A 187 -6.59 -3.17 -14.71
C GLU A 187 -6.95 -4.67 -14.78
N SER A 188 -6.45 -5.50 -13.86
CA SER A 188 -6.51 -6.97 -13.92
C SER A 188 -7.77 -7.62 -13.35
N SER A 189 -8.91 -6.94 -13.24
CA SER A 189 -10.04 -7.50 -12.48
C SER A 189 -11.41 -7.28 -13.15
N SER A 190 -12.15 -8.37 -13.34
CA SER A 190 -13.39 -8.48 -14.13
C SER A 190 -14.68 -8.00 -13.43
N SER A 191 -14.63 -7.71 -12.13
CA SER A 191 -15.79 -7.20 -11.38
C SER A 191 -16.09 -5.72 -11.67
N ALA A 192 -17.34 -5.30 -11.41
CA ALA A 192 -17.84 -3.94 -11.63
C ALA A 192 -16.93 -2.84 -11.04
N ARG A 193 -16.82 -1.71 -11.75
CA ARG A 193 -15.98 -0.57 -11.34
C ARG A 193 -16.43 -0.02 -9.99
N PRO A 194 -15.50 0.37 -9.09
CA PRO A 194 -15.88 1.12 -7.90
C PRO A 194 -16.56 2.43 -8.32
N ARG A 195 -17.75 2.68 -7.78
CA ARG A 195 -18.43 3.97 -7.93
C ARG A 195 -18.15 4.81 -6.70
N CYS A 196 -17.69 6.02 -6.92
CA CYS A 196 -17.50 7.01 -5.89
C CYS A 196 -18.54 8.10 -6.08
N GLU A 197 -19.44 8.20 -5.11
CA GLU A 197 -20.50 9.19 -5.09
C GLU A 197 -20.29 10.08 -3.85
N SER A 198 -20.24 11.39 -4.05
CA SER A 198 -19.99 12.35 -2.98
C SER A 198 -21.26 13.08 -2.59
N ARG A 199 -21.51 13.23 -1.30
CA ARG A 199 -22.39 14.28 -0.75
C ARG A 199 -21.49 15.38 -0.21
N LEU A 200 -21.58 16.59 -0.73
CA LEU A 200 -20.82 17.76 -0.24
C LEU A 200 -21.06 17.94 1.27
N MET A 201 -20.00 17.90 2.08
CA MET A 201 -20.03 18.28 3.49
C MET A 201 -19.28 19.60 3.67
N ALA A 202 -19.97 20.59 4.25
CA ALA A 202 -19.47 21.94 4.47
C ALA A 202 -18.27 21.97 5.43
N PRO A 203 -17.37 22.97 5.33
CA PRO A 203 -16.27 23.14 6.28
C PRO A 203 -16.80 23.42 7.69
N ARG A 204 -16.08 22.95 8.72
CA ARG A 204 -16.33 23.38 10.11
C ARG A 204 -16.10 24.90 10.21
N ARG A 205 -17.17 25.70 10.22
CA ARG A 205 -17.19 26.88 11.12
C ARG A 205 -17.23 26.34 12.54
N SER A 206 -16.46 26.95 13.44
CA SER A 206 -16.37 26.60 14.87
C SER A 206 -17.69 26.08 15.45
N MET A 207 -17.81 24.77 15.64
CA MET A 207 -18.90 24.21 16.42
C MET A 207 -18.51 24.39 17.88
N SER A 208 -19.11 25.40 18.54
CA SER A 208 -19.31 25.40 19.98
C SER A 208 -19.86 24.03 20.42
N PRO A 209 -19.55 23.55 21.64
CA PRO A 209 -20.07 22.27 22.11
C PRO A 209 -21.59 22.26 22.00
N PRO A 210 -22.21 21.11 21.64
CA PRO A 210 -23.66 21.02 21.58
C PRO A 210 -24.22 21.34 22.96
N THR A 211 -25.03 22.39 23.06
CA THR A 211 -25.85 22.66 24.24
C THR A 211 -26.69 21.40 24.49
N PRO A 212 -26.66 20.81 25.70
CA PRO A 212 -27.52 19.68 25.99
C PRO A 212 -28.99 20.09 25.79
N PRO A 213 -29.86 19.19 25.32
CA PRO A 213 -31.27 19.51 25.17
C PRO A 213 -31.83 19.94 26.52
N ALA A 214 -32.44 21.12 26.56
CA ALA A 214 -33.14 21.61 27.74
C ALA A 214 -34.21 20.60 28.14
N THR A 215 -34.01 19.92 29.27
CA THR A 215 -35.01 19.05 29.86
C THR A 215 -36.24 19.91 30.18
N PRO A 216 -37.46 19.54 29.73
CA PRO A 216 -38.65 20.27 30.14
C PRO A 216 -38.80 20.14 31.66
N ARG A 217 -38.69 21.27 32.34
CA ARG A 217 -38.98 21.43 33.77
C ARG A 217 -40.44 21.03 33.99
N LYS A 218 -40.68 19.88 34.63
CA LYS A 218 -42.03 19.51 35.10
C LYS A 218 -42.61 20.68 35.90
N ALA A 219 -43.72 21.23 35.42
CA ALA A 219 -44.52 22.15 36.20
C ALA A 219 -44.97 21.41 37.47
N ARG A 220 -44.57 21.93 38.61
CA ARG A 220 -45.02 21.46 39.92
C ARG A 220 -46.38 22.10 40.14
N THR A 221 -47.46 21.36 39.86
CA THR A 221 -48.80 21.76 40.28
C THR A 221 -48.83 21.68 41.80
N ALA A 222 -48.84 22.85 42.45
CA ALA A 222 -49.20 22.95 43.86
C ALA A 222 -50.73 22.89 43.93
N ALA A 223 -51.25 21.84 44.56
CA ALA A 223 -52.60 21.86 45.11
C ALA A 223 -52.52 22.54 46.48
N GLY A 224 -53.23 23.65 46.60
CA GLY A 224 -53.70 24.23 47.85
C GLY A 224 -55.20 24.40 47.72
#